data_AF-A0A8H4F0F1-F1
#
_entry.id   AF-A0A8H4F0F1-F1
#
_cell.length_a   1.000
_cell.length_b   1.000
_cell.length_c   1.000
_cell.angle_alpha   90.00
_cell.angle_beta   90.00
_cell.angle_gamma   90.00
#
_symmetry.space_group_name_H-M   'P 1'
#
loop_
_entity.id
_entity.type
_entity.pdbx_description
1 polymer ?
#
loop_
_entity_poly.entity_id
_entity_poly.type
_entity_poly.pdbx_seq_one_letter_code
_entity_poly.pdbx_strand_id
1 'polypeptide(L)'
;MHGLDIICAICLAELALSDMPLQVLGCGHVFHKDCVEPWLNTSYNRCPVCKQGCSKEGKRPIYLSSQPAFESMINNLRIELSDALKQEHEELKESLKERTRLLEESLLERIRLIHANFDQERCQAEKAKQDWLHSYTQLQTIIVVLAAYVVFEACIETSFGALVIFFVLVEGALLSTERNLQKLKDVVNNMEL
;
A
#
# COMPACT_ATOMS: atom_id res chain seq x y z
N MET A 1 28.20 -18.46 -3.54
CA MET A 1 28.59 -19.86 -3.28
C MET A 1 29.74 -20.16 -4.23
N HIS A 2 30.99 -19.98 -3.78
CA HIS A 2 32.15 -20.33 -4.60
C HIS A 2 32.21 -21.85 -4.69
N GLY A 3 32.35 -22.34 -5.92
CA GLY A 3 32.46 -23.75 -6.22
C GLY A 3 33.60 -24.38 -5.44
N LEU A 4 33.57 -25.70 -5.35
CA LEU A 4 34.69 -26.45 -4.80
C LEU A 4 35.87 -26.29 -5.76
N ASP A 5 36.64 -25.22 -5.60
CA ASP A 5 37.89 -24.97 -6.33
C ASP A 5 38.91 -26.00 -5.83
N ILE A 6 38.87 -27.21 -6.39
CA ILE A 6 39.80 -28.27 -6.06
C ILE A 6 41.12 -27.93 -6.76
N ILE A 7 42.09 -27.43 -5.97
CA ILE A 7 43.38 -26.94 -6.47
C ILE A 7 44.46 -28.01 -6.26
N CYS A 8 45.35 -28.17 -7.24
CA CYS A 8 46.53 -29.02 -7.10
C CYS A 8 47.54 -28.38 -6.14
N ALA A 9 47.84 -29.00 -5.00
CA ALA A 9 48.77 -28.41 -4.02
C ALA A 9 50.26 -28.38 -4.46
N ILE A 10 50.59 -28.90 -5.65
CA ILE A 10 51.94 -28.88 -6.22
C ILE A 10 52.13 -27.68 -7.16
N CYS A 11 51.23 -27.49 -8.12
CA CYS A 11 51.31 -26.39 -9.09
C CYS A 11 50.36 -25.21 -8.77
N LEU A 12 49.52 -25.34 -7.75
CA LEU A 12 48.53 -24.36 -7.31
C LEU A 12 47.49 -23.97 -8.39
N ALA A 13 47.32 -24.79 -9.43
CA ALA A 13 46.30 -24.61 -10.47
C ALA A 13 45.04 -25.44 -10.19
N GLU A 14 43.89 -24.99 -10.71
CA GLU A 14 42.60 -25.65 -10.59
C GLU A 14 42.58 -26.98 -11.35
N LEU A 15 42.13 -28.05 -10.69
CA LEU A 15 42.12 -29.41 -11.24
C LEU A 15 40.99 -29.62 -12.29
N ALA A 16 39.96 -28.78 -12.30
CA ALA A 16 38.81 -28.87 -13.21
C ALA A 16 39.06 -28.25 -14.59
N LEU A 17 40.03 -27.34 -14.71
CA LEU A 17 40.29 -26.59 -15.95
C LEU A 17 41.36 -27.23 -16.85
N SER A 18 42.00 -28.32 -16.41
CA SER A 18 43.04 -28.99 -17.19
C SER A 18 42.49 -30.24 -17.87
N ASP A 19 42.70 -30.39 -19.18
CA ASP A 19 42.53 -31.68 -19.91
C ASP A 19 43.55 -32.75 -19.47
N MET A 20 44.35 -32.47 -18.44
CA MET A 20 45.38 -33.37 -17.94
C MET A 20 44.77 -34.44 -17.03
N PRO A 21 45.24 -35.69 -17.12
CA PRO A 21 44.76 -36.75 -16.25
C PRO A 21 45.07 -36.42 -14.79
N LEU A 22 44.06 -36.59 -13.93
CA LEU A 22 44.25 -36.49 -12.49
C LEU A 22 44.67 -37.83 -11.92
N GLN A 23 45.37 -37.79 -10.80
CA GLN A 23 45.85 -38.98 -10.11
C GLN A 23 45.51 -38.91 -8.63
N VAL A 24 44.86 -39.97 -8.15
CA VAL A 24 44.53 -40.14 -6.74
C VAL A 24 45.55 -41.06 -6.10
N LEU A 25 46.10 -40.63 -4.97
CA LEU A 25 46.98 -41.44 -4.14
C LEU A 25 46.16 -42.34 -3.21
N GLY A 26 46.75 -43.41 -2.69
CA GLY A 26 46.04 -44.33 -1.77
C GLY A 26 45.50 -43.69 -0.49
N CYS A 27 45.95 -42.48 -0.16
CA CYS A 27 45.43 -41.66 0.94
C CYS A 27 44.19 -40.82 0.58
N GLY A 28 43.74 -40.84 -0.68
CA GLY A 28 42.57 -40.09 -1.16
C GLY A 28 42.86 -38.68 -1.70
N HIS A 29 44.09 -38.16 -1.59
CA HIS A 29 44.44 -36.85 -2.15
C HIS A 29 44.61 -36.90 -3.69
N VAL A 30 44.16 -35.85 -4.36
CA VAL A 30 44.11 -35.72 -5.83
C VAL A 30 45.10 -34.66 -6.32
N PHE A 31 45.83 -34.97 -7.37
CA PHE A 31 46.79 -34.06 -8.02
C PHE A 31 46.77 -34.27 -9.55
N HIS A 32 47.31 -33.34 -10.34
CA HIS A 32 47.63 -33.66 -11.73
C HIS A 32 48.66 -34.79 -11.78
N LYS A 33 48.47 -35.75 -12.68
CA LYS A 33 49.41 -36.88 -12.87
C LYS A 33 50.85 -36.40 -13.06
N ASP A 34 51.04 -35.39 -13.91
CA ASP A 34 52.35 -34.84 -14.26
C ASP A 34 53.01 -34.10 -13.08
N CYS A 35 52.22 -33.61 -12.13
CA CYS A 35 52.75 -32.95 -10.94
C CYS A 35 53.19 -33.98 -9.87
N VAL A 36 52.41 -35.05 -9.68
CA VAL A 36 52.63 -35.99 -8.59
C VAL A 36 53.60 -37.12 -8.94
N GLU A 37 53.75 -37.46 -10.23
CA GLU A 37 54.74 -38.47 -10.66
C GLU A 37 56.19 -38.08 -10.33
N PRO A 38 56.69 -36.89 -10.68
CA PRO A 38 58.05 -36.45 -10.32
C PRO A 38 58.25 -36.34 -8.80
N TRP A 39 57.22 -35.88 -8.09
CA TRP A 39 57.26 -35.75 -6.64
C TRP A 39 57.49 -37.10 -5.96
N LEU A 40 56.73 -38.12 -6.34
CA LEU A 40 56.84 -39.45 -5.73
C LEU A 40 58.15 -40.15 -6.08
N ASN A 41 58.72 -39.86 -7.26
CA ASN A 41 60.03 -40.36 -7.67
C ASN A 41 61.19 -39.73 -6.87
N THR A 42 61.02 -38.49 -6.41
CA THR A 42 62.08 -37.73 -5.70
C THR A 42 61.95 -37.83 -4.18
N SER A 43 60.73 -37.88 -3.64
CA SER A 43 60.42 -37.72 -2.21
C SER A 43 59.95 -39.01 -1.53
N TYR A 44 60.65 -40.13 -1.77
CA TYR A 44 60.43 -41.42 -1.09
C TYR A 44 58.97 -41.92 -1.11
N ASN A 45 58.25 -41.63 -2.20
CA ASN A 45 56.87 -42.08 -2.39
C ASN A 45 55.90 -41.62 -1.29
N ARG A 46 56.01 -40.38 -0.79
CA ARG A 46 55.09 -39.81 0.22
C ARG A 46 54.15 -38.75 -0.35
N CYS A 47 52.92 -38.71 0.16
CA CYS A 47 51.95 -37.69 -0.22
C CYS A 47 52.43 -36.27 0.16
N PRO A 48 52.36 -35.27 -0.75
CA PRO A 48 52.73 -33.88 -0.44
C PRO A 48 51.92 -33.25 0.69
N VAL A 49 50.67 -33.69 0.87
CA VAL A 49 49.73 -33.10 1.83
C VAL A 49 49.79 -33.83 3.18
N CYS A 50 49.46 -35.12 3.21
CA CYS A 50 49.36 -35.87 4.46
C CYS A 50 50.63 -36.65 4.86
N LYS A 51 51.67 -36.65 4.01
CA LYS A 51 52.96 -37.35 4.22
C LYS A 51 52.85 -38.88 4.40
N GLN A 52 51.68 -39.46 4.19
CA GLN A 52 51.49 -40.91 4.20
C GLN A 52 52.29 -41.56 3.07
N GLY A 53 52.87 -42.72 3.36
CA GLY A 53 53.55 -43.55 2.37
C GLY A 53 52.56 -44.01 1.32
N CYS A 54 52.85 -43.71 0.06
CA CYS A 54 52.09 -44.15 -1.09
C CYS A 54 52.78 -45.40 -1.65
N SER A 55 52.02 -46.46 -1.95
CA SER A 55 52.55 -47.61 -2.70
C SER A 55 52.41 -47.36 -4.19
N LYS A 56 53.37 -47.82 -5.01
CA LYS A 56 53.35 -47.63 -6.48
C LYS A 56 52.09 -48.25 -7.13
N GLU A 57 51.48 -49.24 -6.48
CA GLU A 57 50.31 -49.98 -6.94
C GLU A 57 48.96 -49.30 -6.61
N GLY A 58 48.95 -48.26 -5.77
CA GLY A 58 47.73 -47.58 -5.30
C GLY A 58 47.30 -46.36 -6.13
N LYS A 59 47.89 -46.15 -7.30
CA LYS A 59 47.67 -45.00 -8.16
C LYS A 59 46.59 -45.30 -9.18
N ARG A 60 45.49 -44.54 -9.19
CA ARG A 60 44.45 -44.65 -10.21
C ARG A 60 44.29 -43.34 -10.97
N PRO A 61 44.39 -43.33 -12.31
CA PRO A 61 44.08 -42.14 -13.08
C PRO A 61 42.57 -41.88 -13.04
N ILE A 62 42.21 -40.62 -12.83
CA ILE A 62 40.85 -40.11 -12.98
C ILE A 62 40.83 -39.19 -14.19
N TYR A 63 39.89 -39.45 -15.07
CA TYR A 63 39.58 -38.57 -16.19
C TYR A 63 38.29 -37.84 -15.85
N LEU A 64 38.35 -36.52 -15.65
CA LEU A 64 37.14 -35.72 -15.65
C LEU A 64 36.64 -35.64 -17.08
N SER A 65 35.53 -36.30 -17.37
CA SER A 65 34.78 -36.09 -18.60
C SER A 65 33.98 -34.79 -18.47
N SER A 66 34.65 -33.66 -18.36
CA SER A 66 34.05 -32.35 -18.57
C SER A 66 33.77 -32.20 -20.06
N GLN A 67 32.69 -32.83 -20.54
CA GLN A 67 32.22 -32.59 -21.89
C GLN A 67 31.61 -31.18 -21.94
N PRO A 68 32.16 -30.23 -22.71
CA PRO A 68 31.63 -28.88 -22.82
C PRO A 68 30.17 -28.85 -23.33
N ALA A 69 29.72 -29.90 -24.01
CA ALA A 69 28.33 -30.06 -24.45
C ALA A 69 27.34 -30.18 -23.28
N PHE A 70 27.73 -30.78 -22.15
CA PHE A 70 26.86 -30.97 -21.00
C PHE A 70 26.62 -29.65 -20.25
N GLU A 71 27.65 -28.82 -20.09
CA GLU A 71 27.48 -27.48 -19.50
C GLU A 71 26.60 -26.58 -20.36
N SER A 72 26.77 -26.63 -21.69
CA SER A 72 25.89 -25.88 -22.61
C SER A 72 24.43 -26.30 -22.47
N MET A 73 24.15 -27.60 -22.36
CA MET A 73 22.80 -28.11 -22.17
C MET A 73 22.18 -27.65 -20.84
N ILE A 74 22.93 -27.70 -19.74
CA ILE A 74 22.48 -27.20 -18.43
C ILE A 74 22.20 -25.70 -18.49
N ASN A 75 23.06 -24.93 -19.15
CA ASN A 75 22.87 -23.49 -19.28
C ASN A 75 21.63 -23.15 -20.11
N ASN A 76 21.36 -23.87 -21.20
CA ASN A 76 20.15 -23.69 -21.99
C ASN A 76 18.88 -23.98 -21.17
N LEU A 77 18.85 -25.10 -20.45
CA LEU A 77 17.75 -25.44 -19.54
C LEU A 77 17.53 -24.39 -18.45
N ARG A 78 18.61 -23.82 -17.91
CA ARG A 78 18.55 -22.73 -16.92
C ARG A 78 17.91 -21.46 -17.52
N ILE A 79 18.26 -21.12 -18.76
CA ILE A 79 17.71 -19.96 -19.46
C ILE A 79 16.21 -20.18 -19.71
N GLU A 80 15.83 -21.32 -20.29
CA GLU A 80 14.43 -21.67 -20.56
C GLU A 80 13.57 -21.60 -19.30
N LEU A 81 14.04 -22.18 -18.19
CA LEU A 81 13.34 -22.14 -16.92
C LEU A 81 13.21 -20.71 -16.35
N SER A 82 14.27 -19.91 -16.47
CA SER A 82 14.28 -18.52 -16.02
C SER A 82 13.29 -17.67 -16.82
N ASP A 83 13.22 -17.89 -18.13
CA ASP A 83 12.36 -17.12 -19.01
C ASP A 83 10.89 -17.52 -18.84
N ALA A 84 10.59 -18.82 -18.68
CA ALA A 84 9.25 -19.28 -18.32
C ALA A 84 8.78 -18.70 -16.97
N LEU A 85 9.64 -18.69 -15.95
CA LEU A 85 9.31 -18.12 -14.65
C LEU A 85 9.06 -16.60 -14.72
N LYS A 86 9.87 -15.87 -15.50
CA LYS A 86 9.66 -14.43 -15.71
C LYS A 86 8.35 -14.16 -16.43
N GLN A 87 7.99 -15.00 -17.41
CA GLN A 87 6.74 -14.85 -18.13
C GLN A 87 5.54 -14.99 -17.17
N GLU A 88 5.48 -16.07 -16.40
CA GLU A 88 4.40 -16.26 -15.41
C GLU A 88 4.35 -15.12 -14.39
N HIS A 89 5.52 -14.66 -13.93
CA HIS A 89 5.60 -13.55 -12.99
C HIS A 89 5.03 -12.26 -13.58
N GLU A 90 5.35 -11.95 -14.82
CA GLU A 90 4.87 -10.71 -15.45
C GLU A 90 3.38 -10.79 -15.78
N GLU A 91 2.87 -11.95 -16.21
CA GLU A 91 1.44 -12.20 -16.37
C GLU A 91 0.68 -12.01 -15.06
N LEU A 92 1.17 -12.60 -13.96
CA LEU A 92 0.56 -12.46 -12.64
C LEU A 92 0.60 -11.01 -12.13
N LYS A 93 1.70 -10.31 -12.37
CA LYS A 93 1.89 -8.92 -11.97
C LYS A 93 0.94 -7.99 -12.71
N GLU A 94 0.76 -8.17 -14.02
CA GLU A 94 -0.21 -7.40 -14.79
C GLU A 94 -1.65 -7.72 -14.35
N SER A 95 -1.96 -8.99 -14.08
CA SER A 95 -3.26 -9.38 -13.52
C SER A 95 -3.54 -8.71 -12.17
N LEU A 96 -2.54 -8.66 -11.28
CA LEU A 96 -2.65 -8.02 -9.97
C LEU A 96 -2.82 -6.50 -10.10
N LYS A 97 -2.08 -5.85 -11.00
CA LYS A 97 -2.22 -4.41 -11.25
C LYS A 97 -3.63 -4.07 -11.72
N GLU A 98 -4.16 -4.83 -12.68
CA GLU A 98 -5.51 -4.59 -13.20
C GLU A 98 -6.57 -4.80 -12.11
N ARG A 99 -6.44 -5.86 -11.30
CA ARG A 99 -7.36 -6.10 -10.19
C ARG A 99 -7.29 -5.02 -9.11
N THR A 100 -6.10 -4.48 -8.87
CA THR A 100 -5.91 -3.35 -7.94
C THR A 100 -6.58 -2.09 -8.49
N ARG A 101 -6.38 -1.78 -9.77
CA ARG A 101 -7.01 -0.64 -10.45
C ARG A 101 -8.55 -0.70 -10.37
N LEU A 102 -9.13 -1.87 -10.67
CA LEU A 102 -10.58 -2.06 -10.59
C LEU A 102 -11.12 -1.91 -9.16
N LEU A 103 -10.36 -2.36 -8.16
CA LEU A 103 -10.75 -2.20 -6.76
C LEU A 103 -10.71 -0.72 -6.35
N GLU A 104 -9.68 0.01 -6.75
CA GLU A 104 -9.56 1.46 -6.49
C GLU A 104 -10.72 2.23 -7.14
N GLU A 105 -11.04 1.94 -8.40
CA GLU A 105 -12.18 2.56 -9.11
C GLU A 105 -13.51 2.26 -8.40
N SER A 106 -13.73 1.02 -7.97
CA SER A 106 -14.92 0.63 -7.21
C SER A 106 -15.02 1.34 -5.86
N LEU A 107 -13.89 1.47 -5.14
CA LEU A 107 -13.84 2.18 -3.86
C LEU A 107 -14.12 3.68 -4.03
N LEU A 108 -13.53 4.30 -5.04
CA LEU A 108 -13.77 5.72 -5.35
C LEU A 108 -15.23 5.99 -5.70
N GLU A 109 -15.88 5.09 -6.44
CA GLU A 109 -17.31 5.19 -6.71
C GLU A 109 -18.14 5.12 -5.41
N ARG A 110 -17.83 4.16 -4.54
CA ARG A 110 -18.53 4.03 -3.24
C ARG A 110 -18.34 5.28 -2.36
N ILE A 111 -17.13 5.82 -2.32
CA ILE A 111 -16.83 7.06 -1.58
C ILE A 111 -17.62 8.24 -2.18
N ARG A 112 -17.71 8.35 -3.51
CA ARG A 112 -18.52 9.38 -4.17
C ARG A 112 -20.00 9.28 -3.81
N LEU A 113 -20.57 8.07 -3.82
CA LEU A 113 -21.96 7.85 -3.42
C LEU A 113 -22.21 8.21 -1.95
N ILE A 114 -21.29 7.85 -1.06
CA ILE A 114 -21.40 8.21 0.36
C ILE A 114 -21.39 9.74 0.53
N HIS A 115 -20.46 10.44 -0.11
CA HIS A 115 -20.43 11.92 -0.06
C HIS A 115 -21.72 12.53 -0.61
N ALA A 116 -22.21 12.05 -1.76
CA ALA A 116 -23.45 12.55 -2.35
C ALA A 116 -24.67 12.34 -1.42
N ASN A 117 -24.75 11.19 -0.74
CA ASN A 117 -25.80 10.92 0.24
C ASN A 117 -25.72 11.87 1.44
N PHE A 118 -24.52 12.08 2.00
CA PHE A 118 -24.32 13.02 3.10
C PHE A 118 -24.66 14.46 2.70
N ASP A 119 -24.27 14.88 1.51
CA ASP A 119 -24.61 16.21 0.97
C ASP A 119 -26.12 16.37 0.80
N GLN A 120 -26.79 15.32 0.32
CA GLN A 120 -28.25 15.29 0.22
C GLN A 120 -28.92 15.41 1.59
N GLU A 121 -28.47 14.65 2.59
CA GLU A 121 -28.99 14.74 3.97
C GLU A 121 -28.78 16.15 4.56
N ARG A 122 -27.61 16.76 4.35
CA ARG A 122 -27.35 18.15 4.75
C ARG A 122 -28.31 19.12 4.08
N CYS A 123 -28.51 19.02 2.77
CA CYS A 123 -29.46 19.88 2.05
C CYS A 123 -30.91 19.70 2.55
N GLN A 124 -31.32 18.47 2.86
CA GLN A 124 -32.64 18.20 3.43
C GLN A 124 -32.80 18.80 4.82
N ALA A 125 -31.79 18.68 5.68
CA ALA A 125 -31.79 19.28 7.01
C ALA A 125 -31.88 20.82 6.93
N GLU A 126 -31.11 21.44 6.04
CA GLU A 126 -31.12 22.90 5.87
C GLU A 126 -32.47 23.40 5.35
N LYS A 127 -33.08 22.66 4.40
CA LYS A 127 -34.42 22.98 3.92
C LYS A 127 -35.47 22.85 5.03
N ALA A 128 -35.45 21.77 5.81
CA ALA A 128 -36.36 21.57 6.93
C ALA A 128 -36.24 22.68 7.99
N LYS A 129 -35.01 23.14 8.24
CA LYS A 129 -34.72 24.28 9.12
C LYS A 129 -35.32 25.58 8.58
N GLN A 130 -35.18 25.86 7.28
CA GLN A 130 -35.79 27.03 6.64
C GLN A 130 -37.33 26.98 6.68
N ASP A 131 -37.92 25.82 6.39
CA ASP A 131 -39.37 25.60 6.43
C ASP A 131 -39.92 25.79 7.86
N TRP A 132 -39.19 25.30 8.87
CA TRP A 132 -39.52 25.52 10.28
C TRP A 132 -39.44 27.01 10.65
N LEU A 133 -38.36 27.70 10.25
CA LEU A 133 -38.19 29.12 10.54
C LEU A 133 -39.31 29.95 9.90
N HIS A 134 -39.69 29.64 8.66
CA HIS A 134 -40.81 30.29 7.99
C HIS A 134 -42.12 30.07 8.76
N SER A 135 -42.43 28.82 9.12
CA SER A 135 -43.63 28.48 9.89
C SER A 135 -43.67 29.19 11.25
N TYR A 136 -42.52 29.25 11.95
CA TYR A 136 -42.38 29.98 13.21
C TYR A 136 -42.64 31.48 13.03
N THR A 137 -42.07 32.11 12.00
CA THR A 137 -42.31 33.54 11.72
C THR A 137 -43.78 33.84 11.42
N GLN A 138 -44.46 32.97 10.67
CA GLN A 138 -45.90 33.11 10.40
C GLN A 138 -46.74 33.00 11.68
N LEU A 139 -46.42 32.06 12.58
CA LEU A 139 -47.12 31.95 13.86
C LEU A 139 -46.88 33.18 14.74
N GLN A 140 -45.65 33.67 14.80
CA GLN A 140 -45.33 34.89 15.55
C GLN A 140 -46.09 36.11 15.02
N THR A 141 -46.18 36.30 13.69
CA THR A 141 -46.94 37.43 13.13
C THR A 141 -48.43 37.32 13.44
N ILE A 142 -49.02 36.12 13.36
CA ILE A 142 -50.42 35.88 13.74
C ILE A 142 -50.64 36.24 15.21
N ILE A 143 -49.77 35.79 16.13
CA ILE A 143 -49.87 36.10 17.56
C ILE A 143 -49.81 37.61 17.80
N VAL A 144 -48.88 38.32 17.15
CA VAL A 144 -48.74 39.78 17.30
C VAL A 144 -49.99 40.51 16.77
N VAL A 145 -50.52 40.11 15.61
CA VAL A 145 -51.74 40.70 15.03
C VAL A 145 -52.96 40.46 15.91
N LEU A 146 -53.13 39.24 16.45
CA LEU A 146 -54.24 38.92 17.36
C LEU A 146 -54.13 39.71 18.67
N ALA A 147 -52.93 39.81 19.25
CA ALA A 147 -52.68 40.62 20.43
C ALA A 147 -53.02 42.09 20.17
N ALA A 148 -52.62 42.63 19.02
CA ALA A 148 -52.98 43.98 18.61
C ALA A 148 -54.51 44.15 18.49
N TYR A 149 -55.22 43.23 17.84
CA TYR A 149 -56.67 43.28 17.71
C TYR A 149 -57.39 43.27 19.08
N VAL A 150 -56.98 42.40 20.01
CA VAL A 150 -57.57 42.34 21.36
C VAL A 150 -57.40 43.66 22.11
N VAL A 151 -56.23 44.29 22.02
CA VAL A 151 -56.00 45.59 22.67
C VAL A 151 -56.77 46.71 21.96
N PHE A 152 -56.91 46.65 20.64
CA PHE A 152 -57.72 47.60 19.86
C PHE A 152 -59.19 47.58 20.28
N GLU A 153 -59.81 46.40 20.38
CA GLU A 153 -61.18 46.23 20.91
C GLU A 153 -61.31 46.82 22.33
N ALA A 154 -60.38 46.50 23.24
CA ALA A 154 -60.37 47.07 24.59
C ALA A 154 -60.20 48.61 24.62
N CYS A 155 -59.48 49.17 23.66
CA CYS A 155 -59.27 50.62 23.53
C CYS A 155 -60.50 51.34 22.96
N ILE A 156 -61.24 50.73 22.05
CA ILE A 156 -62.53 51.26 21.54
C ILE A 156 -63.50 51.48 22.70
N GLU A 157 -63.52 50.58 23.68
CA GLU A 157 -64.37 50.70 24.88
C GLU A 157 -63.93 51.82 25.85
N THR A 158 -62.71 52.37 25.73
CA THR A 158 -62.08 53.22 26.79
C THR A 158 -61.63 54.64 26.37
N SER A 159 -62.07 55.15 25.21
CA SER A 159 -61.82 56.52 24.66
C SER A 159 -60.51 56.73 23.85
N PHE A 160 -60.53 57.75 22.97
CA PHE A 160 -59.54 58.05 21.91
C PHE A 160 -58.07 58.13 22.34
N GLY A 161 -57.78 58.48 23.60
CA GLY A 161 -56.41 58.55 24.12
C GLY A 161 -55.72 57.18 24.21
N ALA A 162 -56.50 56.10 24.41
CA ALA A 162 -55.99 54.74 24.48
C ALA A 162 -55.52 54.23 23.10
N LEU A 163 -56.16 54.66 22.01
CA LEU A 163 -55.78 54.27 20.64
C LEU A 163 -54.41 54.82 20.21
N VAL A 164 -54.04 56.03 20.65
CA VAL A 164 -52.72 56.63 20.32
C VAL A 164 -51.59 55.89 21.05
N ILE A 165 -51.79 55.55 22.33
CA ILE A 165 -50.82 54.75 23.10
C ILE A 165 -50.71 53.33 22.53
N PHE A 166 -51.83 52.75 22.10
CA PHE A 166 -51.86 51.45 21.43
C PHE A 166 -51.01 51.40 20.16
N PHE A 167 -51.16 52.37 19.25
CA PHE A 167 -50.35 52.44 18.03
C PHE A 167 -48.84 52.49 18.31
N VAL A 168 -48.43 53.31 19.29
CA VAL A 168 -47.02 53.44 19.69
C VAL A 168 -46.48 52.14 20.30
N LEU A 169 -47.29 51.42 21.09
CA LEU A 169 -46.89 50.14 21.69
C LEU A 169 -46.81 49.01 20.66
N VAL A 170 -47.73 48.95 19.70
CA VAL A 170 -47.71 47.93 18.62
C VAL A 170 -46.50 48.15 17.70
N GLU A 171 -46.21 49.39 17.33
CA GLU A 171 -45.05 49.73 16.50
C GLU A 171 -43.73 49.41 17.25
N GLY A 172 -43.66 49.71 18.55
CA GLY A 172 -42.54 49.31 19.41
C GLY A 172 -42.39 47.79 19.57
N ALA A 173 -43.51 47.06 19.68
CA ALA A 173 -43.51 45.59 19.76
C ALA A 173 -43.07 44.95 18.44
N LEU A 174 -43.54 45.46 17.30
CA LEU A 174 -43.12 45.03 15.96
C LEU A 174 -41.61 45.20 15.76
N LEU A 175 -41.07 46.38 16.11
CA LEU A 175 -39.63 46.65 16.04
C LEU A 175 -38.81 45.78 17.01
N SER A 176 -39.37 45.42 18.17
CA SER A 176 -38.75 44.49 19.11
C SER A 176 -38.73 43.06 18.57
N THR A 177 -39.84 42.60 17.96
CA THR A 177 -39.91 41.29 17.32
C THR A 177 -38.95 41.17 16.15
N GLU A 178 -38.81 42.19 15.30
CA GLU A 178 -37.80 42.19 14.23
C GLU A 178 -36.38 42.07 14.77
N ARG A 179 -36.07 42.78 15.85
CA ARG A 179 -34.76 42.74 16.50
C ARG A 179 -34.46 41.37 17.13
N ASN A 180 -35.47 40.73 17.70
CA ASN A 180 -35.35 39.37 18.25
C ASN A 180 -35.24 38.32 17.14
N LEU A 181 -35.92 38.52 16.01
CA LEU A 181 -35.79 37.67 14.83
C LEU A 181 -34.37 37.73 14.26
N GLN A 182 -33.78 38.94 14.23
CA GLN A 182 -32.42 39.13 13.76
C GLN A 182 -31.40 38.45 14.68
N LYS A 183 -31.57 38.58 16.01
CA LYS A 183 -30.72 37.85 16.98
C LYS A 183 -30.85 36.34 16.85
N LEU A 184 -32.05 35.82 16.59
CA LEU A 184 -32.25 34.39 16.34
C LEU A 184 -31.56 33.95 15.04
N LYS A 185 -31.64 34.74 13.96
CA LYS A 185 -30.89 34.48 12.73
C LYS A 185 -29.37 34.46 12.99
N ASP A 186 -28.85 35.39 13.78
CA ASP A 186 -27.42 35.45 14.10
C ASP A 186 -26.97 34.25 14.97
N VAL A 187 -27.79 33.82 15.93
CA VAL A 187 -27.52 32.61 16.74
C VAL A 187 -27.58 31.34 15.89
N VAL A 188 -28.54 31.26 14.98
CA VAL A 188 -28.68 30.13 14.04
C VAL A 188 -27.48 30.07 13.08
N ASN A 189 -27.02 31.20 12.58
CA ASN A 189 -25.82 31.26 11.73
C ASN A 189 -24.54 30.90 12.50
N ASN A 190 -24.46 31.20 13.79
CA ASN A 190 -23.30 30.84 14.62
C ASN A 190 -23.27 29.35 15.02
N MET A 191 -24.35 28.60 14.84
CA MET A 191 -24.37 27.13 15.01
C MET A 191 -23.89 26.37 13.76
N GLU A 192 -23.56 27.05 12.66
CA GLU A 192 -23.02 26.46 11.43
C GLU A 192 -21.48 26.30 11.41
N LEU A 193 -20.81 26.35 12.57
CA LEU A 193 -19.39 25.99 12.77
C LEU A 193 -19.25 24.54 13.26
#